data_AF-A0A815RIV5-F1
#
_entry.id   AF-A0A815RIV5-F1
#
_cell.length_a   1.000
_cell.length_b   1.000
_cell.length_c   1.000
_cell.angle_alpha   90.00
_cell.angle_beta   90.00
_cell.angle_gamma   90.00
#
_symmetry.space_group_name_H-M   'P 1'
#
loop_
_entity.id
_entity.type
_entity.pdbx_description
1 polymer ?
#
loop_
_entity_poly.entity_id
_entity_poly.type
_entity_poly.pdbx_seq_one_letter_code
_entity_poly.pdbx_strand_id
1 'polypeptide(L)'
;MVCIVLDGAHFRGGIISWRPLNNTVQGTTAQIQIHQRYFWNRQWGSFSLPYCTEANVAAQTVIVIGSTMTCLANCSSSTYAALSTNMITTDCDSNPIIESWAGEHYDIETLPLTTSITIGFPSSAWFAALYIGSGGNWAICNRLNLAPRPDGYINSSPVTTTLPVVFYQRGVRITHVVQMADNDATDTLVCRWSNSASTTNYNRADECAGVCSGLPPGTILTGTNCTLSFTLPTANLYYGCALQIEDFYSSSSPNPMSSVPIQFLFYCYTAAAGACATAPSIIGVRPNRACIGVPVGVALTETIEIQTYCPGQTIVDLVTSSPIGMTHSPISNPSPNLWIMTLSWTPIASQAGPQGFCAGAIDNSSLQSAPWCLTYLVDYTSPNLILPQVVQGSASPIGTVFSNQSLFSILATSAVGRPSRNGTNVCFHLDSTNASVLCYDAGYSPNVIYTGYTIVIVTTITWTPGQSYYVTMDSGFASGSVFCRMKGSFLSGGAKQRIAIARVLLRRPKILLLDEATSALDSYNEQVVQQALEKAQTEDPNRTSLIIAHRLSTIQSCDLICVIDNGHVIESGTHTELIQQRGAYYAMLPKDNL
;
A
#
# COMPACT_ATOMS: atom_id res chain seq x y z
N MET A 1 -0.24 16.07 38.08
CA MET A 1 0.36 16.52 36.81
C MET A 1 1.85 16.27 36.92
N VAL A 2 2.29 15.06 36.58
CA VAL A 2 3.72 14.67 36.61
C VAL A 2 4.22 14.94 35.20
N CYS A 3 4.95 16.05 35.01
CA CYS A 3 5.59 16.37 33.75
C CYS A 3 6.72 15.36 33.50
N ILE A 4 6.63 14.59 32.42
CA ILE A 4 7.68 13.66 32.01
C ILE A 4 8.43 14.32 30.85
N VAL A 5 9.69 14.64 31.07
CA VAL A 5 10.59 15.10 30.02
C VAL A 5 11.05 13.84 29.27
N LEU A 6 10.38 13.54 28.16
CA LEU A 6 10.89 12.57 27.18
C LEU A 6 12.06 13.25 26.45
N ASP A 7 13.26 13.07 27.00
CA ASP A 7 14.53 13.34 26.31
C ASP A 7 14.62 12.44 25.07
N GLY A 8 15.33 12.89 24.03
CA GLY A 8 15.51 12.17 22.77
C GLY A 8 16.14 10.77 22.90
N ALA A 9 16.60 10.41 24.11
CA ALA A 9 17.44 9.27 24.46
C ALA A 9 16.90 7.87 24.11
N HIS A 10 15.72 7.75 23.51
CA HIS A 10 15.05 6.48 23.24
C HIS A 10 14.23 6.47 21.94
N PHE A 11 14.50 7.41 21.05
CA PHE A 11 13.80 7.53 19.78
C PHE A 11 13.98 6.27 18.92
N ARG A 12 12.88 5.79 18.33
CA ARG A 12 12.81 4.61 17.44
C ARG A 12 12.45 5.00 16.01
N GLY A 13 12.16 6.27 15.76
CA GLY A 13 11.80 6.79 14.47
C GLY A 13 10.53 7.63 14.50
N GLY A 14 10.07 8.03 13.33
CA GLY A 14 8.90 8.86 13.19
C GLY A 14 8.78 9.44 11.79
N ILE A 15 7.69 10.18 11.59
CA ILE A 15 7.30 10.82 10.35
C ILE A 15 6.68 12.18 10.71
N ILE A 16 7.01 13.21 9.94
CA ILE A 16 6.32 14.50 9.98
C ILE A 16 5.80 14.76 8.57
N SER A 17 4.51 15.03 8.43
CA SER A 17 3.89 15.39 7.16
C SER A 17 2.99 16.62 7.33
N TRP A 18 2.60 17.25 6.23
CA TRP A 18 1.65 18.35 6.26
C TRP A 18 0.75 18.36 5.04
N ARG A 19 -0.44 18.94 5.17
CA ARG A 19 -1.36 19.14 4.05
C ARG A 19 -2.19 20.40 4.25
N PRO A 20 -2.63 21.06 3.18
CA PRO A 20 -3.60 22.15 3.28
C PRO A 20 -4.98 21.58 3.64
N LEU A 21 -5.73 22.30 4.48
CA LEU A 21 -7.14 21.96 4.75
C LEU A 21 -8.03 22.27 3.53
N ASN A 22 -7.63 23.26 2.72
CA ASN A 22 -8.22 23.56 1.43
C ASN A 22 -7.08 23.75 0.43
N ASN A 23 -7.07 22.94 -0.63
CA ASN A 23 -6.03 22.97 -1.65
C ASN A 23 -6.21 24.08 -2.69
N THR A 24 -7.33 24.81 -2.68
CA THR A 24 -7.55 25.97 -3.54
C THR A 24 -7.00 27.23 -2.91
N VAL A 25 -6.33 28.05 -3.71
CA VAL A 25 -5.79 29.35 -3.27
C VAL A 25 -6.95 30.31 -2.99
N GLN A 26 -7.12 30.69 -1.72
CA GLN A 26 -8.10 31.67 -1.27
C GLN A 26 -7.39 32.77 -0.47
N GLY A 27 -7.20 33.95 -1.07
CA GLY A 27 -6.49 35.06 -0.42
C GLY A 27 -4.97 34.87 -0.40
N THR A 28 -4.32 35.35 0.66
CA THR A 28 -2.84 35.37 0.79
C THR A 28 -2.30 34.37 1.81
N THR A 29 -3.17 33.64 2.51
CA THR A 29 -2.82 32.66 3.54
C THR A 29 -3.51 31.33 3.27
N ALA A 30 -2.98 30.26 3.84
CA ALA A 30 -3.59 28.93 3.83
C ALA A 30 -3.59 28.34 5.24
N GLN A 31 -4.66 27.61 5.57
CA GLN A 31 -4.69 26.75 6.73
C GLN A 31 -4.10 25.39 6.36
N ILE A 32 -3.13 24.95 7.14
CA ILE A 32 -2.47 23.66 6.98
C ILE A 32 -2.64 22.83 8.25
N GLN A 33 -2.67 21.52 8.07
CA GLN A 33 -2.54 20.55 9.14
C GLN A 33 -1.13 19.97 9.08
N ILE A 34 -0.40 20.05 10.18
CA ILE A 34 0.87 19.37 10.40
C ILE A 34 0.57 18.11 11.20
N HIS A 35 0.99 16.97 10.68
CA HIS A 35 0.84 15.66 11.30
C HIS A 35 2.19 15.15 11.76
N GLN A 36 2.29 14.81 13.04
CA GLN A 36 3.47 14.27 13.68
C GLN A 36 3.15 12.85 14.14
N ARG A 37 4.01 11.88 13.80
CA ARG A 37 3.97 10.52 14.34
C ARG A 37 5.37 10.14 14.79
N TYR A 38 5.51 9.65 16.01
CA TYR A 38 6.81 9.32 16.58
C TYR A 38 6.74 8.01 17.36
N PHE A 39 7.89 7.35 17.46
CA PHE A 39 8.07 6.07 18.14
C PHE A 39 9.22 6.15 19.14
N TRP A 40 9.03 5.56 20.31
CA TRP A 40 10.06 5.53 21.36
C TRP A 40 10.09 4.19 22.07
N ASN A 41 11.17 3.94 22.82
CA ASN A 41 11.21 2.83 23.76
C ASN A 41 10.18 3.04 24.91
N ARG A 42 9.51 1.97 25.30
CA ARG A 42 8.52 1.88 26.38
C ARG A 42 9.14 1.86 27.78
N GLN A 43 10.33 1.27 27.96
CA GLN A 43 11.00 1.18 29.26
C GLN A 43 12.11 2.23 29.40
N TRP A 44 11.98 3.08 30.41
CA TRP A 44 13.06 3.98 30.84
C TRP A 44 13.55 3.56 32.23
N GLY A 45 14.63 2.78 32.27
CA GLY A 45 15.17 2.26 33.51
C GLY A 45 14.15 1.43 34.29
N SER A 46 13.96 1.72 35.57
CA SER A 46 12.99 1.04 36.45
C SER A 46 11.59 1.68 36.49
N PHE A 47 11.31 2.67 35.64
CA PHE A 47 9.99 3.30 35.54
C PHE A 47 9.19 2.65 34.42
N SER A 48 8.19 1.83 34.76
CA SER A 48 7.13 1.47 33.82
C SER A 48 6.31 2.73 33.58
N LEU A 49 6.36 3.27 32.35
CA LEU A 49 5.49 4.39 31.98
C LEU A 49 4.03 3.88 31.99
N PRO A 50 3.16 4.33 32.91
CA PRO A 50 1.79 3.80 33.06
C PRO A 50 0.84 4.25 31.93
N TYR A 51 1.36 4.86 30.86
CA TYR A 51 0.58 5.51 29.81
C TYR A 51 0.30 4.62 28.61
N CYS A 52 1.01 3.49 28.46
CA CYS A 52 0.84 2.63 27.30
C CYS A 52 -0.06 1.42 27.58
N THR A 53 -1.37 1.62 27.46
CA THR A 53 -2.39 0.58 27.56
C THR A 53 -3.47 0.81 26.50
N GLU A 54 -4.16 -0.25 26.06
CA GLU A 54 -5.33 -0.11 25.16
C GLU A 54 -6.37 0.86 25.70
N ALA A 55 -6.54 0.95 27.02
CA ALA A 55 -7.45 1.91 27.65
C ALA A 55 -7.03 3.37 27.42
N ASN A 56 -5.72 3.66 27.43
CA ASN A 56 -5.20 5.00 27.15
C ASN A 56 -5.24 5.34 25.67
N VAL A 57 -5.03 4.35 24.79
CA VAL A 57 -5.22 4.52 23.33
C VAL A 57 -6.69 4.85 23.04
N ALA A 58 -7.62 4.09 23.62
CA ALA A 58 -9.07 4.34 23.50
C ALA A 58 -9.47 5.72 24.05
N ALA A 59 -8.89 6.13 25.18
CA ALA A 59 -9.16 7.41 25.82
C ALA A 59 -8.44 8.60 25.17
N GLN A 60 -7.60 8.36 24.14
CA GLN A 60 -6.79 9.38 23.47
C GLN A 60 -5.94 10.19 24.47
N THR A 61 -5.34 9.49 25.44
CA THR A 61 -4.56 10.11 26.51
C THR A 61 -3.38 10.89 25.93
N VAL A 62 -3.30 12.17 26.29
CA VAL A 62 -2.20 13.06 25.89
C VAL A 62 -0.97 12.81 26.76
N ILE A 63 0.16 12.59 26.10
CA ILE A 63 1.49 12.49 26.68
C ILE A 63 2.20 13.82 26.41
N VAL A 64 2.59 14.50 27.49
CA VAL A 64 3.36 15.74 27.40
C VAL A 64 4.82 15.38 27.15
N ILE A 65 5.35 15.80 26.01
CA ILE A 65 6.77 15.66 25.67
C ILE A 65 7.43 17.00 26.00
N GLY A 66 8.43 16.99 26.88
CA GLY A 66 9.16 18.20 27.31
C GLY A 66 10.03 18.87 26.24
N SER A 67 9.80 18.56 24.96
CA SER A 67 10.53 19.06 23.80
C SER A 67 9.58 19.84 22.90
N THR A 68 10.11 20.62 21.96
CA THR A 68 9.29 21.41 21.03
C THR A 68 9.80 21.21 19.62
N MET A 69 8.90 21.25 18.65
CA MET A 69 9.30 21.32 17.26
C MET A 69 9.89 22.71 17.00
N THR A 70 11.07 22.73 16.40
CA THR A 70 11.84 23.95 16.14
C THR A 70 11.89 24.24 14.65
N CYS A 71 12.03 25.51 14.32
CA CYS A 71 12.41 25.87 12.96
C CYS A 71 13.91 25.71 12.76
N LEU A 72 14.28 25.05 11.67
CA LEU A 72 15.67 24.76 11.32
C LEU A 72 16.18 25.65 10.18
N ALA A 73 15.32 26.08 9.26
CA ALA A 73 15.70 26.97 8.17
C ALA A 73 14.55 27.86 7.66
N ASN A 74 14.92 29.06 7.20
CA ASN A 74 14.07 30.02 6.48
C ASN A 74 12.85 30.57 7.24
N CYS A 75 12.86 30.55 8.58
CA CYS A 75 11.77 31.12 9.38
C CYS A 75 12.01 32.59 9.78
N SER A 76 10.94 33.38 9.80
CA SER A 76 10.89 34.64 10.56
C SER A 76 10.83 34.34 12.06
N SER A 77 11.64 35.04 12.85
CA SER A 77 11.91 34.76 14.28
C SER A 77 10.69 34.80 15.22
N SER A 78 9.51 35.23 14.75
CA SER A 78 8.29 35.37 15.56
C SER A 78 7.16 34.39 15.22
N THR A 79 7.27 33.59 14.15
CA THR A 79 6.12 32.81 13.62
C THR A 79 6.12 31.34 14.06
N TYR A 80 7.23 30.81 14.57
CA TYR A 80 7.39 29.36 14.84
C TYR A 80 8.01 29.08 16.21
N ALA A 81 7.66 29.88 17.23
CA ALA A 81 8.39 29.95 18.50
C ALA A 81 8.44 28.65 19.32
N ALA A 82 7.57 27.68 19.06
CA ALA A 82 7.65 26.29 19.51
C ALA A 82 6.32 25.61 19.16
N LEU A 83 6.30 24.66 18.23
CA LEU A 83 5.12 23.83 18.03
C LEU A 83 5.10 22.74 19.12
N SER A 84 3.90 22.47 19.65
CA SER A 84 3.71 21.43 20.66
C SER A 84 4.14 20.08 20.11
N THR A 85 4.80 19.28 20.96
CA THR A 85 5.10 17.88 20.68
C THR A 85 4.35 16.94 21.61
N ASN A 86 3.31 17.46 22.30
CA ASN A 86 2.41 16.61 23.07
C ASN A 86 1.76 15.61 22.13
N MET A 87 1.87 14.32 22.41
CA MET A 87 1.38 13.26 21.53
C MET A 87 0.19 12.56 22.17
N ILE A 88 -0.77 12.15 21.36
CA ILE A 88 -1.81 11.21 21.77
C ILE A 88 -1.27 9.80 21.56
N THR A 89 -1.34 8.94 22.58
CA THR A 89 -0.92 7.54 22.47
C THR A 89 -1.76 6.81 21.42
N THR A 90 -1.11 6.13 20.48
CA THR A 90 -1.81 5.39 19.42
C THR A 90 -1.50 3.91 19.38
N ASP A 91 -0.36 3.48 19.93
CA ASP A 91 0.04 2.09 19.90
C ASP A 91 1.00 1.73 21.04
N CYS A 92 0.92 0.48 21.50
CA CYS A 92 1.56 0.00 22.71
C CYS A 92 2.04 -1.44 22.60
N ASP A 93 3.32 -1.60 22.30
CA ASP A 93 3.94 -2.91 22.19
C ASP A 93 4.59 -3.31 23.54
N SER A 94 4.33 -4.54 24.00
CA SER A 94 4.87 -5.08 25.26
C SER A 94 6.00 -6.09 25.08
N ASN A 95 6.36 -6.38 23.84
CA ASN A 95 7.38 -7.34 23.50
C ASN A 95 8.74 -6.86 24.00
N PRO A 96 9.48 -7.67 24.76
CA PRO A 96 10.76 -7.29 25.35
C PRO A 96 11.85 -6.99 24.31
N ILE A 97 11.67 -7.40 23.05
CA ILE A 97 12.60 -7.07 21.97
C ILE A 97 12.29 -5.67 21.45
N ILE A 98 11.02 -5.37 21.16
CA ILE A 98 10.60 -4.11 20.52
C ILE A 98 10.52 -2.99 21.56
N GLU A 99 9.82 -3.29 22.65
CA GLU A 99 9.45 -2.42 23.75
C GLU A 99 9.17 -1.01 23.23
N SER A 100 8.15 -0.86 22.39
CA SER A 100 7.87 0.43 21.75
C SER A 100 6.52 0.98 22.12
N TRP A 101 6.41 2.30 22.09
CA TRP A 101 5.14 2.99 22.06
C TRP A 101 5.14 4.01 20.92
N ALA A 102 3.95 4.24 20.37
CA ALA A 102 3.70 5.19 19.31
C ALA A 102 2.80 6.32 19.80
N GLY A 103 3.04 7.52 19.30
CA GLY A 103 2.15 8.65 19.49
C GLY A 103 1.94 9.43 18.22
N GLU A 104 0.78 10.08 18.13
CA GLU A 104 0.43 11.00 17.04
C GLU A 104 -0.07 12.35 17.55
N HIS A 105 0.21 13.41 16.80
CA HIS A 105 -0.30 14.75 17.07
C HIS A 105 -0.64 15.48 15.79
N TYR A 106 -1.65 16.35 15.86
CA TYR A 106 -2.09 17.19 14.75
C TYR A 106 -2.13 18.65 15.21
N ASP A 107 -1.43 19.52 14.49
CA ASP A 107 -1.50 20.98 14.67
C ASP A 107 -2.12 21.62 13.43
N ILE A 108 -2.96 22.64 13.63
CA ILE A 108 -3.51 23.45 12.54
C ILE A 108 -2.88 24.83 12.61
N GLU A 109 -2.19 25.21 11.54
CA GLU A 109 -1.49 26.49 11.44
C GLU A 109 -2.02 27.31 10.26
N THR A 110 -2.02 28.64 10.40
CA THR A 110 -2.39 29.55 9.31
C THR A 110 -1.14 30.30 8.86
N LEU A 111 -0.67 29.99 7.64
CA LEU A 111 0.60 30.49 7.14
C LEU A 111 0.42 31.27 5.81
N PRO A 112 1.26 32.28 5.51
CA PRO A 112 1.28 32.94 4.22
C PRO A 112 1.58 31.97 3.07
N LEU A 113 0.99 32.18 1.89
CA LEU A 113 1.27 31.37 0.70
C LEU A 113 2.72 31.52 0.19
N THR A 114 3.45 32.54 0.64
CA THR A 114 4.88 32.71 0.35
C THR A 114 5.78 31.86 1.26
N THR A 115 5.21 31.07 2.16
CA THR A 115 5.98 30.30 3.15
C THR A 115 6.73 29.15 2.49
N SER A 116 8.04 29.12 2.70
CA SER A 116 8.92 27.99 2.38
C SER A 116 9.93 27.81 3.52
N ILE A 117 9.66 26.89 4.44
CA ILE A 117 10.41 26.69 5.68
C ILE A 117 10.82 25.23 5.87
N THR A 118 11.78 25.01 6.76
CA THR A 118 12.10 23.68 7.28
C THR A 118 11.85 23.66 8.78
N ILE A 119 10.94 22.79 9.21
CA ILE A 119 10.62 22.52 10.61
C ILE A 119 11.15 21.15 10.99
N GLY A 120 11.48 20.94 12.26
CA GLY A 120 11.89 19.62 12.69
C GLY A 120 11.88 19.40 14.18
N PHE A 121 11.97 18.14 14.54
CA PHE A 121 12.11 17.66 15.89
C PHE A 121 13.55 17.19 16.10
N PRO A 122 14.43 18.01 16.71
CA PRO A 122 15.76 17.56 17.11
C PRO A 122 15.66 16.68 18.36
N SER A 123 16.45 15.61 18.40
CA SER A 123 16.40 14.57 19.43
C SER A 123 17.80 13.98 19.64
N SER A 124 18.34 13.99 20.85
CA SER A 124 19.59 13.27 21.16
C SER A 124 19.27 11.84 21.57
N ALA A 125 19.48 10.85 20.70
CA ALA A 125 19.19 9.46 21.03
C ALA A 125 20.47 8.65 21.35
N TRP A 126 20.50 8.06 22.55
CA TRP A 126 21.52 7.09 22.94
C TRP A 126 20.96 5.68 22.81
N PHE A 127 21.59 4.85 21.97
CA PHE A 127 21.12 3.49 21.74
C PHE A 127 22.29 2.50 21.69
N ALA A 128 22.50 1.78 22.79
CA ALA A 128 23.64 0.88 22.97
C ALA A 128 23.68 -0.30 21.99
N ALA A 129 22.52 -0.75 21.50
CA ALA A 129 22.39 -1.86 20.56
C ALA A 129 22.30 -1.40 19.09
N LEU A 130 22.60 -0.14 18.79
CA LEU A 130 22.64 0.36 17.41
C LEU A 130 23.96 -0.04 16.76
N TYR A 131 23.89 -0.59 15.54
CA TYR A 131 25.05 -1.05 14.77
C TYR A 131 26.11 0.05 14.58
N ILE A 132 25.68 1.28 14.27
CA ILE A 132 26.54 2.46 14.14
C ILE A 132 25.83 3.67 14.77
N GLY A 133 26.55 4.45 15.59
CA GLY A 133 26.10 5.77 16.04
C GLY A 133 25.41 5.82 17.40
N SER A 134 25.90 5.08 18.41
CA SER A 134 25.32 5.03 19.77
C SER A 134 25.47 6.33 20.59
N GLY A 135 25.36 7.53 19.99
CA GLY A 135 25.55 8.81 20.68
C GLY A 135 25.48 10.06 19.80
N GLY A 136 24.54 10.14 18.85
CA GLY A 136 24.38 11.27 17.92
C GLY A 136 23.12 12.11 18.18
N ASN A 137 23.05 13.31 17.59
CA ASN A 137 21.85 14.16 17.55
C ASN A 137 20.99 13.79 16.34
N TRP A 138 19.91 13.05 16.54
CA TRP A 138 18.93 12.70 15.52
C TRP A 138 18.03 13.91 15.26
N ALA A 139 17.51 14.07 14.04
CA ALA A 139 16.44 15.02 13.81
C ALA A 139 15.45 14.46 12.79
N ILE A 140 14.17 14.74 12.95
CA ILE A 140 13.18 14.53 11.89
C ILE A 140 12.83 15.89 11.34
N CYS A 141 13.11 16.15 10.07
CA CYS A 141 12.88 17.46 9.49
C CYS A 141 11.98 17.36 8.26
N ASN A 142 10.92 18.17 8.26
CA ASN A 142 10.00 18.26 7.16
C ASN A 142 10.14 19.63 6.50
N ARG A 143 10.05 19.62 5.16
CA ARG A 143 9.98 20.85 4.38
C ARG A 143 8.54 21.20 4.02
N LEU A 144 8.19 22.44 4.34
CA LEU A 144 6.89 23.02 4.05
C LEU A 144 7.01 24.12 3.01
N ASN A 145 6.24 24.00 1.92
CA ASN A 145 6.19 24.98 0.85
C ASN A 145 4.73 25.21 0.42
N LEU A 146 4.22 26.40 0.69
CA LEU A 146 2.84 26.79 0.37
C LEU A 146 2.71 27.59 -0.91
N ALA A 147 3.83 27.76 -1.65
CA ALA A 147 3.79 28.41 -2.94
C ALA A 147 2.81 27.66 -3.85
N PRO A 148 1.83 28.35 -4.46
CA PRO A 148 0.90 27.71 -5.37
C PRO A 148 1.66 27.03 -6.51
N ARG A 149 1.21 25.83 -6.85
CA ARG A 149 1.70 25.06 -7.99
C ARG A 149 1.30 25.72 -9.31
N PRO A 150 1.92 25.34 -10.44
CA PRO A 150 1.56 25.87 -11.75
C PRO A 150 0.09 25.67 -12.17
N ASP A 151 -0.59 24.67 -11.59
CA ASP A 151 -2.01 24.40 -11.81
C ASP A 151 -2.96 25.21 -10.90
N GLY A 152 -2.43 26.06 -10.03
CA GLY A 152 -3.19 26.93 -9.13
C GLY A 152 -3.60 26.31 -7.81
N TYR A 153 -3.20 25.07 -7.52
CA TYR A 153 -3.46 24.41 -6.24
C TYR A 153 -2.27 24.54 -5.27
N ILE A 154 -2.54 24.42 -3.97
CA ILE A 154 -1.52 24.34 -2.92
C ILE A 154 -1.07 22.88 -2.82
N ASN A 155 0.23 22.67 -2.77
CA ASN A 155 0.79 21.33 -2.64
C ASN A 155 0.41 20.64 -1.32
N SER A 156 0.52 19.31 -1.26
CA SER A 156 0.40 18.53 -0.04
C SER A 156 1.55 17.55 0.10
N SER A 157 1.94 17.21 1.34
CA SER A 157 2.96 16.18 1.55
C SER A 157 2.51 14.81 1.08
N PRO A 158 3.44 13.97 0.57
CA PRO A 158 3.19 12.55 0.34
C PRO A 158 2.75 11.83 1.61
N VAL A 159 1.93 10.80 1.42
CA VAL A 159 1.51 9.88 2.47
C VAL A 159 2.49 8.70 2.50
N THR A 160 3.02 8.42 3.69
CA THR A 160 3.90 7.27 3.93
C THR A 160 3.61 6.70 5.30
N THR A 161 3.85 5.40 5.47
CA THR A 161 3.73 4.72 6.76
C THR A 161 4.65 3.51 6.79
N THR A 162 5.17 3.20 7.98
CA THR A 162 6.01 2.03 8.23
C THR A 162 5.84 1.57 9.67
N LEU A 163 6.24 0.32 9.93
CA LEU A 163 6.43 -0.16 11.29
C LEU A 163 7.67 0.50 11.92
N PRO A 164 7.66 0.76 13.24
CA PRO A 164 8.80 1.34 13.94
C PRO A 164 10.05 0.46 13.89
N VAL A 165 9.86 -0.85 14.00
CA VAL A 165 10.93 -1.86 13.96
C VAL A 165 10.51 -2.99 13.02
N VAL A 166 11.41 -3.34 12.09
CA VAL A 166 11.23 -4.43 11.13
C VAL A 166 12.32 -5.49 11.30
N PHE A 167 11.95 -6.76 11.43
CA PHE A 167 12.86 -7.85 11.76
C PHE A 167 13.37 -8.53 10.50
N TYR A 168 14.69 -8.73 10.44
CA TYR A 168 15.32 -9.48 9.36
C TYR A 168 16.42 -10.41 9.85
N GLN A 169 16.58 -11.53 9.15
CA GLN A 169 17.59 -12.53 9.47
C GLN A 169 18.98 -12.05 9.09
N ARG A 170 19.96 -12.35 9.95
CA ARG A 170 21.39 -12.14 9.65
C ARG A 170 21.82 -12.86 8.37
N GLY A 171 22.55 -12.16 7.52
CA GLY A 171 23.20 -12.73 6.34
C GLY A 171 22.29 -13.03 5.14
N VAL A 172 21.00 -12.68 5.20
CA VAL A 172 20.06 -12.84 4.09
C VAL A 172 19.99 -11.56 3.26
N ARG A 173 19.83 -11.70 1.94
CA ARG A 173 19.57 -10.55 1.06
C ARG A 173 18.12 -10.10 1.21
N ILE A 174 17.94 -8.86 1.65
CA ILE A 174 16.66 -8.26 1.98
C ILE A 174 16.24 -7.34 0.84
N THR A 175 14.93 -7.29 0.58
CA THR A 175 14.28 -6.26 -0.25
C THR A 175 13.13 -5.69 0.56
N HIS A 176 13.28 -4.45 1.01
CA HIS A 176 12.29 -3.75 1.83
C HIS A 176 11.69 -2.60 1.02
N VAL A 177 10.36 -2.47 1.02
CA VAL A 177 9.65 -1.43 0.26
C VAL A 177 8.92 -0.54 1.24
N VAL A 178 9.32 0.72 1.30
CA VAL A 178 8.59 1.75 2.06
C VAL A 178 7.42 2.22 1.21
N GLN A 179 6.22 2.20 1.76
CA GLN A 179 5.03 2.67 1.04
C GLN A 179 5.08 4.18 0.92
N MET A 180 4.94 4.70 -0.29
CA MET A 180 4.76 6.11 -0.55
C MET A 180 3.60 6.27 -1.53
N ALA A 181 2.71 7.20 -1.21
CA ALA A 181 1.60 7.58 -2.05
C ALA A 181 1.57 9.09 -2.16
N ASP A 182 1.32 9.58 -3.37
CA ASP A 182 1.05 10.98 -3.56
C ASP A 182 -0.40 11.24 -3.14
N ASN A 183 -0.58 12.25 -2.29
CA ASN A 183 -1.87 12.57 -1.70
C ASN A 183 -2.87 13.09 -2.75
N ASP A 184 -2.42 13.80 -3.78
CA ASP A 184 -3.29 14.29 -4.86
C ASP A 184 -3.14 13.53 -6.19
N ALA A 185 -2.16 12.63 -6.26
CA ALA A 185 -1.89 11.73 -7.39
C ALA A 185 -1.55 12.47 -8.70
N THR A 186 -1.04 13.70 -8.61
CA THR A 186 -0.59 14.49 -9.76
C THR A 186 0.93 14.66 -9.82
N ASP A 187 1.63 14.38 -8.72
CA ASP A 187 3.03 14.68 -8.53
C ASP A 187 3.93 13.44 -8.67
N THR A 188 5.22 13.70 -8.85
CA THR A 188 6.28 12.69 -8.99
C THR A 188 7.03 12.53 -7.67
N LEU A 189 6.94 11.34 -7.08
CA LEU A 189 7.64 11.02 -5.84
C LEU A 189 9.04 10.47 -6.08
N VAL A 190 10.00 10.91 -5.27
CA VAL A 190 11.37 10.40 -5.27
C VAL A 190 11.82 10.17 -3.84
N CYS A 191 12.29 8.96 -3.55
CA CYS A 191 12.81 8.57 -2.26
C CYS A 191 14.34 8.67 -2.24
N ARG A 192 14.90 9.36 -1.23
CA ARG A 192 16.34 9.62 -1.07
C ARG A 192 16.81 9.34 0.35
N TRP A 193 18.12 9.18 0.52
CA TRP A 193 18.75 9.13 1.83
C TRP A 193 18.71 10.50 2.50
N SER A 194 18.39 10.52 3.80
CA SER A 194 18.40 11.76 4.58
C SER A 194 19.78 12.10 5.16
N ASN A 195 20.84 12.10 4.35
CA ASN A 195 22.22 12.39 4.83
C ASN A 195 22.78 13.72 4.27
N SER A 196 23.70 14.34 5.01
CA SER A 196 24.37 15.61 4.65
C SER A 196 25.39 15.49 3.52
N ALA A 197 25.89 14.29 3.23
CA ALA A 197 26.86 14.04 2.16
C ALA A 197 26.21 13.94 0.77
N SER A 198 24.88 13.85 0.70
CA SER A 198 24.15 13.83 -0.55
C SER A 198 24.06 15.24 -1.13
N THR A 199 24.73 15.50 -2.25
CA THR A 199 24.53 16.71 -3.07
C THR A 199 23.10 16.83 -3.61
N THR A 200 22.27 15.80 -3.40
CA THR A 200 20.89 15.70 -3.81
C THR A 200 19.90 15.83 -2.63
N ASN A 201 20.35 15.95 -1.39
CA ASN A 201 19.48 16.27 -0.25
C ASN A 201 19.11 17.75 -0.30
N TYR A 202 17.90 18.05 -0.77
CA TYR A 202 17.45 19.41 -1.00
C TYR A 202 17.19 20.19 0.30
N ASN A 203 16.90 19.48 1.40
CA ASN A 203 16.65 20.10 2.71
C ASN A 203 17.93 20.62 3.36
N ARG A 204 19.12 20.21 2.86
CA ARG A 204 20.45 20.56 3.40
C ARG A 204 20.59 20.36 4.92
N ALA A 205 19.69 19.58 5.51
CA ALA A 205 19.70 19.20 6.91
C ALA A 205 20.32 17.81 7.02
N ASP A 206 21.25 17.64 7.95
CA ASP A 206 21.73 16.32 8.36
C ASP A 206 20.73 15.70 9.34
N GLU A 207 19.55 15.32 8.86
CA GLU A 207 18.48 14.78 9.71
C GLU A 207 18.93 13.47 10.39
N CYS A 208 19.94 12.83 9.81
CA CYS A 208 20.33 11.49 10.18
C CYS A 208 21.60 11.48 11.03
N ALA A 209 22.43 12.52 11.06
CA ALA A 209 23.62 12.66 11.93
C ALA A 209 24.46 11.37 12.10
N GLY A 210 24.61 10.59 11.03
CA GLY A 210 25.31 9.29 11.03
C GLY A 210 24.44 8.03 11.14
N VAL A 211 23.15 8.12 11.48
CA VAL A 211 22.18 7.01 11.51
C VAL A 211 22.02 6.34 10.14
N CYS A 212 22.23 7.08 9.05
CA CYS A 212 22.08 6.60 7.67
C CYS A 212 23.28 5.79 7.24
N SER A 213 24.40 5.94 7.95
CA SER A 213 25.52 5.02 7.91
C SER A 213 25.21 3.73 8.68
N GLY A 214 24.09 3.66 9.39
CA GLY A 214 23.60 2.51 10.13
C GLY A 214 23.28 1.32 9.25
N LEU A 215 22.97 1.51 7.97
CA LEU A 215 22.82 0.41 7.02
C LEU A 215 24.17 -0.03 6.44
N PRO A 216 24.38 -1.35 6.20
CA PRO A 216 25.68 -1.86 5.76
C PRO A 216 26.15 -1.27 4.42
N PRO A 217 27.47 -1.10 4.22
CA PRO A 217 28.03 -0.65 2.95
C PRO A 217 27.55 -1.54 1.78
N GLY A 218 27.18 -0.91 0.66
CA GLY A 218 26.61 -1.60 -0.50
C GLY A 218 25.09 -1.73 -0.50
N THR A 219 24.40 -1.12 0.48
CA THR A 219 22.94 -0.95 0.45
C THR A 219 22.52 -0.12 -0.76
N ILE A 220 21.54 -0.63 -1.53
CA ILE A 220 20.99 0.03 -2.71
C ILE A 220 19.60 0.59 -2.39
N LEU A 221 19.37 1.87 -2.67
CA LEU A 221 18.05 2.51 -2.64
C LEU A 221 17.59 2.81 -4.07
N THR A 222 16.44 2.26 -4.46
CA THR A 222 15.75 2.61 -5.70
C THR A 222 14.76 3.73 -5.41
N GLY A 223 15.10 4.96 -5.82
CA GLY A 223 14.33 6.15 -5.43
C GLY A 223 12.92 6.25 -6.02
N THR A 224 12.64 5.65 -7.17
CA THR A 224 11.34 5.75 -7.86
C THR A 224 10.22 4.96 -7.18
N ASN A 225 10.55 3.95 -6.37
CA ASN A 225 9.59 3.11 -5.66
C ASN A 225 9.98 2.88 -4.19
N CYS A 226 10.92 3.66 -3.67
CA CYS A 226 11.46 3.60 -2.31
C CYS A 226 11.79 2.15 -1.86
N THR A 227 12.50 1.42 -2.72
CA THR A 227 12.90 0.03 -2.45
C THR A 227 14.36 -0.03 -2.01
N LEU A 228 14.59 -0.59 -0.83
CA LEU A 228 15.90 -0.86 -0.25
C LEU A 228 16.32 -2.30 -0.51
N SER A 229 17.58 -2.52 -0.90
CA SER A 229 18.20 -3.85 -0.96
C SER A 229 19.53 -3.87 -0.21
N PHE A 230 19.64 -4.74 0.78
CA PHE A 230 20.81 -4.85 1.66
C PHE A 230 20.91 -6.23 2.32
N THR A 231 21.99 -6.46 3.08
CA THR A 231 22.17 -7.66 3.91
C THR A 231 22.72 -7.24 5.26
N LEU A 232 22.09 -7.67 6.35
CA LEU A 232 22.50 -7.33 7.71
C LEU A 232 23.59 -8.31 8.21
N PRO A 233 24.81 -7.84 8.52
CA PRO A 233 25.95 -8.71 8.82
C PRO A 233 25.98 -9.20 10.28
N THR A 234 25.52 -8.38 11.22
CA THR A 234 25.66 -8.62 12.67
C THR A 234 24.28 -8.72 13.31
N ALA A 235 24.03 -9.83 14.00
CA ALA A 235 22.78 -10.05 14.73
C ALA A 235 22.75 -9.37 16.09
N ASN A 236 21.55 -9.30 16.67
CA ASN A 236 21.20 -8.69 17.95
C ASN A 236 21.54 -7.21 18.01
N LEU A 237 21.54 -6.56 16.86
CA LEU A 237 21.76 -5.13 16.69
C LEU A 237 20.66 -4.53 15.83
N TYR A 238 20.43 -3.25 16.08
CA TYR A 238 19.52 -2.41 15.34
C TYR A 238 20.27 -1.62 14.26
N TYR A 239 19.64 -1.45 13.12
CA TYR A 239 20.16 -0.72 11.98
C TYR A 239 19.19 0.43 11.69
N GLY A 240 19.65 1.65 11.85
CA GLY A 240 18.83 2.83 11.59
C GLY A 240 18.64 3.09 10.10
N CYS A 241 17.43 3.46 9.72
CA CYS A 241 17.10 3.91 8.37
C CYS A 241 16.39 5.25 8.45
N ALA A 242 16.92 6.26 7.73
CA ALA A 242 16.22 7.52 7.52
C ALA A 242 16.19 7.87 6.03
N LEU A 243 15.00 8.14 5.54
CA LEU A 243 14.73 8.49 4.16
C LEU A 243 13.94 9.79 4.09
N GLN A 244 14.05 10.46 2.96
CA GLN A 244 13.18 11.57 2.58
C GLN A 244 12.37 11.13 1.35
N ILE A 245 11.05 11.25 1.45
CA ILE A 245 10.14 11.10 0.32
C ILE A 245 9.86 12.50 -0.18
N GLU A 246 10.59 12.85 -1.23
CA GLU A 246 10.49 14.14 -1.91
C GLU A 246 9.40 14.10 -2.96
N ASP A 247 8.74 15.24 -3.11
CA ASP A 247 7.55 15.41 -3.92
C ASP A 247 7.78 16.51 -4.95
N PHE A 248 7.70 16.16 -6.23
CA PHE A 248 7.99 17.05 -7.34
C PHE A 248 6.75 17.24 -8.18
N TYR A 249 6.42 18.49 -8.54
CA TYR A 249 5.28 18.78 -9.41
C TYR A 249 5.28 17.97 -10.72
N SER A 250 6.48 17.68 -11.22
CA SER A 250 6.68 16.79 -12.35
C SER A 250 8.10 16.20 -12.30
N SER A 251 8.33 15.14 -13.06
CA SER A 251 9.68 14.57 -13.24
C SER A 251 10.73 15.54 -13.79
N SER A 252 10.29 16.67 -14.37
CA SER A 252 11.17 17.73 -14.90
C SER A 252 11.42 18.88 -13.91
N SER A 253 10.73 18.90 -12.77
CA SER A 253 10.84 19.97 -11.79
C SER A 253 12.22 19.95 -11.11
N PRO A 254 12.91 21.10 -11.02
CA PRO A 254 14.28 21.14 -10.50
C PRO A 254 14.36 20.99 -8.99
N ASN A 255 13.27 21.30 -8.27
CA ASN A 255 13.20 21.32 -6.82
C ASN A 255 11.93 20.61 -6.35
N PRO A 256 11.98 19.84 -5.25
CA PRO A 256 10.78 19.29 -4.64
C PRO A 256 9.97 20.40 -3.96
N MET A 257 8.65 20.23 -4.02
CA MET A 257 7.66 21.05 -3.34
C MET A 257 7.57 20.68 -1.85
N SER A 258 7.57 19.39 -1.53
CA SER A 258 7.60 18.91 -0.15
C SER A 258 8.60 17.78 0.02
N SER A 259 8.97 17.51 1.27
CA SER A 259 9.86 16.42 1.63
C SER A 259 9.45 15.85 2.97
N VAL A 260 8.98 14.60 2.96
CA VAL A 260 8.52 13.89 4.15
C VAL A 260 9.65 13.01 4.68
N PRO A 261 10.15 13.28 5.89
CA PRO A 261 11.11 12.40 6.54
C PRO A 261 10.40 11.14 7.05
N ILE A 262 11.05 10.00 6.90
CA ILE A 262 10.63 8.74 7.50
C ILE A 262 11.84 8.06 8.14
N GLN A 263 11.73 7.81 9.43
CA GLN A 263 12.76 7.13 10.22
C GLN A 263 12.18 5.89 10.89
N PHE A 264 12.93 4.79 10.85
CA PHE A 264 12.55 3.50 11.45
C PHE A 264 13.80 2.62 11.60
N LEU A 265 13.64 1.48 12.26
CA LEU A 265 14.75 0.56 12.56
C LEU A 265 14.56 -0.80 11.89
N PHE A 266 15.67 -1.42 11.51
CA PHE A 266 15.72 -2.86 11.28
C PHE A 266 16.37 -3.56 12.47
N TYR A 267 15.76 -4.63 12.96
CA TYR A 267 16.37 -5.50 13.96
C TYR A 267 16.91 -6.75 13.26
N CYS A 268 18.22 -7.00 13.42
CA CYS A 268 18.84 -8.20 12.88
C CYS A 268 18.79 -9.32 13.92
N TYR A 269 18.12 -10.44 13.65
CA TYR A 269 18.11 -11.59 14.55
C TYR A 269 18.98 -12.75 14.01
N THR A 270 19.33 -13.68 14.90
CA THR A 270 19.95 -14.96 14.53
C THR A 270 18.88 -16.03 14.50
N ALA A 271 18.72 -16.74 13.38
CA ALA A 271 17.81 -17.88 13.32
C ALA A 271 18.28 -18.98 14.28
N ALA A 272 17.37 -19.46 15.13
CA ALA A 272 17.66 -20.57 16.02
C ALA A 272 17.83 -21.88 15.23
N ALA A 273 18.74 -22.74 15.67
CA ALA A 273 18.98 -24.03 15.03
C ALA A 273 17.74 -24.93 15.13
N GLY A 274 17.25 -25.43 13.99
CA GLY A 274 16.03 -26.24 13.93
C GLY A 274 14.72 -25.47 14.08
N ALA A 275 14.75 -24.14 14.16
CA ALA A 275 13.54 -23.32 14.16
C ALA A 275 12.89 -23.28 12.77
N CYS A 276 11.58 -23.00 12.75
CA CYS A 276 10.86 -22.72 11.51
C CYS A 276 11.61 -21.64 10.71
N ALA A 277 11.85 -21.87 9.42
CA ALA A 277 12.48 -20.89 8.54
C ALA A 277 11.45 -20.01 7.81
N THR A 278 10.16 -20.35 7.91
CA THR A 278 9.07 -19.68 7.20
C THR A 278 8.37 -18.70 8.14
N ALA A 279 8.55 -17.41 7.87
CA ALA A 279 7.84 -16.36 8.60
C ALA A 279 6.31 -16.50 8.49
N PRO A 280 5.55 -16.09 9.52
CA PRO A 280 4.09 -16.02 9.40
C PRO A 280 3.69 -15.02 8.29
N SER A 281 2.46 -15.14 7.79
CA SER A 281 1.90 -14.19 6.82
C SER A 281 0.59 -13.65 7.34
N ILE A 282 0.43 -12.33 7.32
CA ILE A 282 -0.90 -11.73 7.40
C ILE A 282 -1.63 -12.11 6.09
N ILE A 283 -2.76 -12.80 6.22
CA ILE A 283 -3.61 -13.25 5.11
C ILE A 283 -4.83 -12.33 5.01
N GLY A 284 -5.35 -12.20 3.79
CA GLY A 284 -6.28 -11.14 3.40
C GLY A 284 -5.80 -10.47 2.13
N VAL A 285 -6.71 -9.79 1.42
CA VAL A 285 -6.39 -9.10 0.17
C VAL A 285 -5.26 -8.10 0.47
N ARG A 286 -4.03 -8.38 0.01
CA ARG A 286 -2.86 -7.51 0.21
C ARG A 286 -3.16 -6.13 -0.37
N PRO A 287 -3.51 -5.12 0.42
CA PRO A 287 -3.81 -3.82 -0.09
C PRO A 287 -2.53 -3.01 -0.03
N ASN A 288 -1.41 -3.55 -0.53
CA ASN A 288 -0.27 -2.69 -0.80
C ASN A 288 -0.77 -1.67 -1.83
N ARG A 289 -1.12 -0.47 -1.35
CA ARG A 289 -1.77 0.63 -2.07
C ARG A 289 -3.30 0.53 -2.26
N ALA A 290 -4.03 -0.24 -1.45
CA ALA A 290 -5.49 -0.06 -1.38
C ALA A 290 -5.84 0.88 -0.23
N CYS A 291 -6.86 1.69 -0.46
CA CYS A 291 -7.40 2.59 0.55
C CYS A 291 -8.87 2.29 0.83
N ILE A 292 -9.22 2.37 2.12
CA ILE A 292 -10.55 2.07 2.64
C ILE A 292 -11.17 3.40 3.05
N GLY A 293 -12.31 3.77 2.45
CA GLY A 293 -13.04 4.97 2.84
C GLY A 293 -13.77 4.75 4.16
N VAL A 294 -13.58 5.66 5.13
CA VAL A 294 -14.23 5.56 6.45
C VAL A 294 -14.94 6.89 6.76
N PRO A 295 -16.28 6.92 6.90
CA PRO A 295 -16.97 8.14 7.28
C PRO A 295 -16.66 8.55 8.72
N VAL A 296 -16.65 9.85 8.98
CA VAL A 296 -16.51 10.39 10.34
C VAL A 296 -17.67 9.93 11.22
N GLY A 297 -17.35 9.52 12.45
CA GLY A 297 -18.34 9.07 13.45
C GLY A 297 -18.89 7.66 13.23
N VAL A 298 -18.47 6.97 12.16
CA VAL A 298 -18.88 5.57 11.90
C VAL A 298 -17.85 4.62 12.47
N ALA A 299 -18.32 3.70 13.32
CA ALA A 299 -17.47 2.66 13.87
C ALA A 299 -17.07 1.65 12.79
N LEU A 300 -15.78 1.42 12.65
CA LEU A 300 -15.15 0.43 11.82
C LEU A 300 -14.70 -0.75 12.69
N THR A 301 -14.98 -1.97 12.21
CA THR A 301 -14.45 -3.20 12.80
C THR A 301 -13.91 -4.08 11.68
N GLU A 302 -12.64 -4.44 11.79
CA GLU A 302 -11.91 -5.21 10.77
C GLU A 302 -11.16 -6.36 11.44
N THR A 303 -11.08 -7.52 10.79
CA THR A 303 -10.33 -8.68 11.31
C THR A 303 -9.07 -8.90 10.49
N ILE A 304 -7.92 -8.85 11.17
CA ILE A 304 -6.63 -9.26 10.62
C ILE A 304 -6.48 -10.75 10.87
N GLU A 305 -6.26 -11.50 9.80
CA GLU A 305 -5.98 -12.92 9.83
C GLU A 305 -4.48 -13.17 9.59
N ILE A 306 -3.90 -14.11 10.32
CA ILE A 306 -2.47 -14.43 10.29
C ILE A 306 -2.31 -15.94 10.15
N GLN A 307 -1.65 -16.35 9.08
CA GLN A 307 -1.32 -17.74 8.79
C GLN A 307 0.08 -18.08 9.30
N THR A 308 0.20 -19.18 10.03
CA THR A 308 1.47 -19.84 10.31
C THR A 308 1.66 -21.06 9.41
N TYR A 309 2.90 -21.53 9.26
CA TYR A 309 3.24 -22.58 8.28
C TYR A 309 4.00 -23.76 8.88
N CYS A 310 4.55 -23.61 10.08
CA CYS A 310 5.32 -24.66 10.74
C CYS A 310 4.60 -25.24 11.96
N PRO A 311 4.79 -26.55 12.24
CA PRO A 311 4.34 -27.15 13.50
C PRO A 311 4.96 -26.44 14.70
N GLY A 312 4.14 -26.10 15.71
CA GLY A 312 4.60 -25.42 16.93
C GLY A 312 4.90 -23.92 16.79
N GLN A 313 4.68 -23.33 15.62
CA GLN A 313 4.78 -21.90 15.41
C GLN A 313 3.58 -21.19 16.05
N THR A 314 3.84 -20.27 16.96
CA THR A 314 2.81 -19.47 17.63
C THR A 314 3.10 -17.99 17.43
N ILE A 315 2.06 -17.20 17.17
CA ILE A 315 2.19 -15.74 17.13
C ILE A 315 2.27 -15.25 18.57
N VAL A 316 3.38 -14.58 18.89
CA VAL A 316 3.60 -14.02 20.23
C VAL A 316 3.18 -12.56 20.28
N ASP A 317 3.16 -11.90 19.13
CA ASP A 317 2.97 -10.46 19.08
C ASP A 317 2.58 -9.96 17.67
N LEU A 318 1.97 -8.79 17.61
CA LEU A 318 1.64 -8.09 16.38
C LEU A 318 2.02 -6.62 16.54
N VAL A 319 3.10 -6.23 15.86
CA VAL A 319 3.56 -4.85 15.86
C VAL A 319 2.63 -4.06 14.96
N THR A 320 1.99 -3.03 15.51
CA THR A 320 1.13 -2.15 14.75
C THR A 320 1.65 -0.71 14.71
N SER A 321 1.17 0.04 13.72
CA SER A 321 1.27 1.48 13.67
C SER A 321 -0.11 2.01 13.30
N SER A 322 -0.88 2.39 14.31
CA SER A 322 -2.30 2.69 14.20
C SER A 322 -2.60 4.19 14.26
N PRO A 323 -3.68 4.68 13.61
CA PRO A 323 -4.15 6.05 13.76
C PRO A 323 -4.74 6.31 15.16
N ILE A 324 -4.81 7.59 15.57
CA ILE A 324 -5.40 7.99 16.87
C ILE A 324 -6.76 7.32 17.13
N GLY A 325 -6.87 6.69 18.30
CA GLY A 325 -8.09 6.07 18.81
C GLY A 325 -8.44 4.71 18.21
N MET A 326 -7.62 4.15 17.32
CA MET A 326 -7.78 2.78 16.85
C MET A 326 -7.24 1.82 17.90
N THR A 327 -8.04 0.83 18.29
CA THR A 327 -7.67 -0.20 19.26
C THR A 327 -7.76 -1.58 18.64
N HIS A 328 -7.21 -2.57 19.33
CA HIS A 328 -7.29 -3.95 18.87
C HIS A 328 -7.60 -4.94 20.00
N SER A 329 -8.23 -6.06 19.64
CA SER A 329 -8.39 -7.18 20.55
C SER A 329 -7.04 -7.85 20.86
N PRO A 330 -6.94 -8.64 21.93
CA PRO A 330 -5.86 -9.62 22.04
C PRO A 330 -5.84 -10.56 20.84
N ILE A 331 -4.65 -11.05 20.49
CA ILE A 331 -4.48 -12.07 19.46
C ILE A 331 -5.14 -13.36 19.94
N SER A 332 -5.94 -14.00 19.08
CA SER A 332 -6.59 -15.27 19.36
C SER A 332 -6.28 -16.31 18.28
N ASN A 333 -6.38 -17.59 18.63
CA ASN A 333 -6.08 -18.72 17.74
C ASN A 333 -7.35 -19.56 17.52
N PRO A 334 -8.19 -19.21 16.53
CA PRO A 334 -9.45 -19.92 16.29
C PRO A 334 -9.25 -21.31 15.69
N SER A 335 -8.15 -21.58 15.00
CA SER A 335 -7.91 -22.89 14.39
C SER A 335 -6.41 -23.16 14.16
N PRO A 336 -5.98 -24.42 14.03
CA PRO A 336 -4.58 -24.74 13.78
C PRO A 336 -4.03 -23.94 12.60
N ASN A 337 -2.96 -23.20 12.88
CA ASN A 337 -2.25 -22.34 11.95
C ASN A 337 -2.93 -21.03 11.53
N LEU A 338 -4.08 -20.68 12.14
CA LEU A 338 -4.75 -19.41 11.90
C LEU A 338 -4.85 -18.63 13.21
N TRP A 339 -4.39 -17.39 13.18
CA TRP A 339 -4.48 -16.45 14.28
C TRP A 339 -5.23 -15.21 13.81
N ILE A 340 -6.03 -14.61 14.69
CA ILE A 340 -6.83 -13.43 14.34
C ILE A 340 -6.70 -12.34 15.39
N MET A 341 -6.87 -11.11 14.93
CA MET A 341 -6.98 -9.92 15.77
C MET A 341 -8.03 -8.99 15.17
N THR A 342 -8.89 -8.43 16.01
CA THR A 342 -9.95 -7.50 15.56
C THR A 342 -9.56 -6.08 15.87
N LEU A 343 -9.53 -5.22 14.85
CA LEU A 343 -9.38 -3.78 14.95
C LEU A 343 -10.72 -3.12 15.23
N SER A 344 -10.72 -2.04 16.01
CA SER A 344 -11.90 -1.21 16.28
C SER A 344 -11.52 0.26 16.22
N TRP A 345 -12.28 1.07 15.47
CA TRP A 345 -11.95 2.48 15.29
C TRP A 345 -13.16 3.31 14.89
N THR A 346 -13.30 4.52 15.44
CA THR A 346 -14.33 5.49 15.03
C THR A 346 -13.64 6.83 14.77
N PRO A 347 -13.38 7.19 13.51
CA PRO A 347 -12.65 8.42 13.21
C PRO A 347 -13.48 9.68 13.52
N ILE A 348 -12.80 10.75 13.89
CA ILE A 348 -13.39 12.08 14.14
C ILE A 348 -13.05 13.06 13.01
N ALA A 349 -13.76 14.19 12.95
CA ALA A 349 -13.62 15.17 11.86
C ALA A 349 -12.19 15.72 11.69
N SER A 350 -11.42 15.87 12.77
CA SER A 350 -10.03 16.32 12.71
C SER A 350 -9.09 15.32 12.00
N GLN A 351 -9.52 14.05 11.87
CA GLN A 351 -8.77 12.99 11.20
C GLN A 351 -9.14 12.84 9.72
N ALA A 352 -10.01 13.71 9.16
CA ALA A 352 -10.36 13.71 7.73
C ALA A 352 -9.11 13.62 6.85
N GLY A 353 -9.15 12.89 5.73
CA GLY A 353 -8.00 12.63 4.87
C GLY A 353 -7.32 11.27 5.13
N PRO A 354 -6.11 11.05 4.59
CA PRO A 354 -5.41 9.78 4.68
C PRO A 354 -4.86 9.50 6.08
N GLN A 355 -5.11 8.27 6.55
CA GLN A 355 -4.71 7.73 7.85
C GLN A 355 -3.99 6.41 7.62
N GLY A 356 -2.70 6.36 7.99
CA GLY A 356 -1.87 5.17 7.77
C GLY A 356 -2.01 4.12 8.85
N PHE A 357 -2.20 2.86 8.45
CA PHE A 357 -2.12 1.69 9.31
C PHE A 357 -1.08 0.70 8.78
N CYS A 358 -0.27 0.11 9.65
CA CYS A 358 0.63 -1.00 9.34
C CYS A 358 0.57 -2.06 10.43
N ALA A 359 0.75 -3.33 10.06
CA ALA A 359 0.87 -4.44 10.98
C ALA A 359 1.98 -5.42 10.56
N GLY A 360 2.62 -6.07 11.52
CA GLY A 360 3.60 -7.15 11.29
C GLY A 360 3.54 -8.19 12.39
N ALA A 361 3.23 -9.44 12.03
CA ALA A 361 3.07 -10.54 12.99
C ALA A 361 4.42 -11.16 13.33
N ILE A 362 4.69 -11.34 14.61
CA ILE A 362 5.92 -11.94 15.12
C ILE A 362 5.61 -13.28 15.77
N ASP A 363 6.37 -14.30 15.39
CA ASP A 363 6.26 -15.61 16.01
C ASP A 363 7.23 -15.83 17.18
N ASN A 364 7.07 -16.96 17.87
CA ASN A 364 7.93 -17.40 18.96
C ASN A 364 9.40 -17.64 18.58
N SER A 365 9.76 -17.57 17.30
CA SER A 365 11.12 -17.66 16.77
C SER A 365 11.67 -16.30 16.31
N SER A 366 10.96 -15.19 16.61
CA SER A 366 11.29 -13.83 16.17
C SER A 366 11.26 -13.63 14.65
N LEU A 367 10.55 -14.49 13.91
CA LEU A 367 10.24 -14.24 12.51
C LEU A 367 9.08 -13.26 12.42
N GLN A 368 9.29 -12.15 11.72
CA GLN A 368 8.22 -11.21 11.41
C GLN A 368 7.69 -11.44 10.01
N SER A 369 6.37 -11.35 9.86
CA SER A 369 5.73 -11.29 8.55
C SER A 369 6.24 -10.09 7.75
N ALA A 370 6.08 -10.12 6.43
CA ALA A 370 6.19 -8.89 5.65
C ALA A 370 5.23 -7.83 6.23
N PRO A 371 5.64 -6.55 6.34
CA PRO A 371 4.75 -5.49 6.79
C PRO A 371 3.50 -5.42 5.91
N TRP A 372 2.34 -5.35 6.55
CA TRP A 372 1.03 -5.24 5.92
C TRP A 372 0.48 -3.84 6.21
N CYS A 373 0.58 -2.95 5.22
CA CYS A 373 0.21 -1.54 5.37
C CYS A 373 -0.96 -1.16 4.46
N LEU A 374 -1.81 -0.26 4.95
CA LEU A 374 -2.99 0.25 4.28
C LEU A 374 -3.24 1.73 4.64
N THR A 375 -4.06 2.40 3.84
CA THR A 375 -4.46 3.79 4.09
C THR A 375 -5.97 3.90 4.24
N TYR A 376 -6.45 4.29 5.42
CA TYR A 376 -7.85 4.69 5.59
C TYR A 376 -8.03 6.12 5.09
N LEU A 377 -9.10 6.40 4.36
CA LEU A 377 -9.45 7.76 3.90
C LEU A 377 -10.69 8.23 4.66
N VAL A 378 -10.47 9.05 5.67
CA VAL A 378 -11.52 9.57 6.53
C VAL A 378 -12.21 10.74 5.84
N ASP A 379 -13.54 10.77 5.86
CA ASP A 379 -14.35 11.90 5.37
C ASP A 379 -14.05 12.37 3.93
N TYR A 380 -13.52 11.47 3.08
CA TYR A 380 -13.14 11.83 1.72
C TYR A 380 -14.40 11.98 0.85
N THR A 381 -14.91 13.21 0.75
CA THR A 381 -15.95 13.62 -0.17
C THR A 381 -15.35 13.91 -1.55
N SER A 382 -14.92 12.88 -2.27
CA SER A 382 -14.80 13.09 -3.72
C SER A 382 -16.21 13.27 -4.29
N PRO A 383 -16.42 14.22 -5.23
CA PRO A 383 -17.68 14.31 -5.97
C PRO A 383 -18.04 13.05 -6.79
N ASN A 384 -17.20 12.00 -6.78
CA ASN A 384 -17.39 10.76 -7.53
C ASN A 384 -17.36 9.47 -6.68
N LEU A 385 -17.57 9.56 -5.36
CA LEU A 385 -17.49 8.41 -4.47
C LEU A 385 -18.92 7.88 -4.05
N ILE A 386 -19.31 6.63 -4.40
CA ILE A 386 -20.56 5.88 -4.05
C ILE A 386 -20.33 4.41 -3.60
N LEU A 387 -20.32 4.04 -2.31
CA LEU A 387 -20.06 2.65 -1.84
C LEU A 387 -21.36 1.88 -1.95
N PRO A 388 -21.32 0.64 -2.43
CA PRO A 388 -22.35 -0.34 -2.17
C PRO A 388 -22.19 -0.93 -0.75
N GLN A 389 -23.25 -0.95 0.05
CA GLN A 389 -23.40 -1.87 1.18
C GLN A 389 -24.40 -2.98 0.82
N VAL A 390 -24.09 -4.21 1.23
CA VAL A 390 -24.85 -5.44 0.94
C VAL A 390 -25.88 -5.66 2.04
N VAL A 391 -27.16 -5.78 1.68
CA VAL A 391 -28.23 -6.12 2.63
C VAL A 391 -28.31 -7.64 2.79
N GLN A 392 -28.49 -8.13 4.02
CA GLN A 392 -28.77 -9.55 4.28
C GLN A 392 -29.96 -10.03 3.45
N GLY A 393 -29.77 -11.12 2.70
CA GLY A 393 -30.77 -11.72 1.82
C GLY A 393 -30.63 -11.36 0.33
N SER A 394 -29.70 -10.47 -0.03
CA SER A 394 -29.31 -10.19 -1.42
C SER A 394 -27.81 -10.46 -1.59
N ALA A 395 -27.42 -11.30 -2.55
CA ALA A 395 -26.01 -11.64 -2.74
C ALA A 395 -25.19 -10.41 -3.15
N SER A 396 -24.05 -10.23 -2.47
CA SER A 396 -23.02 -9.24 -2.75
C SER A 396 -22.61 -9.25 -4.24
N PRO A 397 -22.30 -8.10 -4.86
CA PRO A 397 -21.67 -8.04 -6.18
C PRO A 397 -20.21 -8.54 -6.18
N ILE A 398 -19.72 -9.03 -5.05
CA ILE A 398 -18.45 -9.72 -4.89
C ILE A 398 -18.78 -11.10 -4.29
N GLY A 399 -18.87 -12.12 -5.14
CA GLY A 399 -19.22 -13.49 -4.76
C GLY A 399 -19.77 -14.32 -5.93
N THR A 400 -19.92 -15.64 -5.73
CA THR A 400 -20.55 -16.56 -6.70
C THR A 400 -22.05 -16.27 -6.85
N VAL A 401 -22.49 -16.00 -8.08
CA VAL A 401 -23.90 -15.69 -8.43
C VAL A 401 -24.65 -16.97 -8.81
N PHE A 402 -25.88 -17.13 -8.32
CA PHE A 402 -26.75 -18.29 -8.64
C PHE A 402 -27.60 -18.02 -9.89
N SER A 403 -27.91 -19.05 -10.68
CA SER A 403 -28.58 -18.90 -12.00
C SER A 403 -29.98 -18.30 -11.97
N ASN A 404 -30.66 -18.32 -10.82
CA ASN A 404 -32.00 -17.76 -10.63
C ASN A 404 -32.00 -16.27 -10.22
N GLN A 405 -30.83 -15.66 -10.05
CA GLN A 405 -30.70 -14.31 -9.51
C GLN A 405 -30.78 -13.27 -10.63
N SER A 406 -31.89 -12.55 -10.75
CA SER A 406 -32.09 -11.54 -11.82
C SER A 406 -32.17 -10.11 -11.30
N LEU A 407 -32.02 -9.93 -9.98
CA LEU A 407 -32.20 -8.67 -9.28
C LEU A 407 -30.98 -8.42 -8.38
N PHE A 408 -30.37 -7.26 -8.55
CA PHE A 408 -29.25 -6.79 -7.74
C PHE A 408 -29.65 -5.50 -7.06
N SER A 409 -29.54 -5.46 -5.74
CA SER A 409 -29.90 -4.29 -4.94
C SER A 409 -28.64 -3.69 -4.32
N ILE A 410 -28.50 -2.38 -4.46
CA ILE A 410 -27.43 -1.60 -3.86
C ILE A 410 -28.09 -0.63 -2.89
N LEU A 411 -27.72 -0.71 -1.61
CA LEU A 411 -28.17 0.24 -0.61
C LEU A 411 -27.16 1.38 -0.51
N ALA A 412 -27.64 2.60 -0.64
CA ALA A 412 -26.87 3.83 -0.50
C ALA A 412 -27.08 4.43 0.90
N THR A 413 -26.04 5.12 1.39
CA THR A 413 -26.03 5.77 2.70
C THR A 413 -26.83 7.08 2.74
N SER A 414 -27.27 7.58 1.58
CA SER A 414 -28.13 8.76 1.43
C SER A 414 -29.13 8.56 0.29
N ALA A 415 -30.16 9.41 0.20
CA ALA A 415 -31.16 9.29 -0.83
C ALA A 415 -30.53 9.51 -2.22
N VAL A 416 -30.72 8.55 -3.12
CA VAL A 416 -30.14 8.50 -4.46
C VAL A 416 -31.17 8.87 -5.52
N GLY A 417 -30.76 9.76 -6.43
CA GLY A 417 -31.54 10.16 -7.59
C GLY A 417 -30.91 9.66 -8.89
N ARG A 418 -31.72 9.55 -9.95
CA ARG A 418 -31.25 9.18 -11.29
C ARG A 418 -30.27 10.25 -11.83
N PRO A 419 -29.08 9.87 -12.33
CA PRO A 419 -28.12 10.80 -12.91
C PRO A 419 -28.68 11.56 -14.11
N SER A 420 -28.28 12.83 -14.29
CA SER A 420 -28.75 13.70 -15.38
C SER A 420 -27.80 13.80 -16.58
N ARG A 421 -26.64 13.10 -16.54
CA ARG A 421 -25.61 13.12 -17.59
C ARG A 421 -25.63 11.82 -18.41
N ASN A 422 -25.37 11.93 -19.72
CA ASN A 422 -25.23 10.79 -20.63
C ASN A 422 -23.89 10.06 -20.40
N GLY A 423 -23.89 8.74 -20.60
CA GLY A 423 -22.66 7.93 -20.57
C GLY A 423 -22.21 7.54 -19.17
N THR A 424 -23.13 7.53 -18.20
CA THR A 424 -22.87 7.03 -16.84
C THR A 424 -23.36 5.59 -16.75
N ASN A 425 -22.47 4.62 -16.92
CA ASN A 425 -22.87 3.21 -16.99
C ASN A 425 -22.70 2.45 -15.67
N VAL A 426 -23.54 1.43 -15.48
CA VAL A 426 -23.24 0.28 -14.62
C VAL A 426 -23.00 -0.94 -15.47
N CYS A 427 -21.86 -1.58 -15.25
CA CYS A 427 -21.44 -2.74 -16.00
C CYS A 427 -21.11 -3.90 -15.08
N PHE A 428 -21.59 -5.09 -15.43
CA PHE A 428 -21.20 -6.35 -14.84
C PHE A 428 -20.12 -6.98 -15.69
N HIS A 429 -19.06 -7.44 -15.03
CA HIS A 429 -17.92 -8.04 -15.67
C HIS A 429 -17.69 -9.43 -15.08
N LEU A 430 -17.22 -10.33 -15.91
CA LEU A 430 -16.79 -11.64 -15.46
C LEU A 430 -15.44 -11.50 -14.75
N ASP A 431 -15.31 -12.01 -13.53
CA ASP A 431 -14.09 -11.87 -12.72
C ASP A 431 -12.88 -12.57 -13.36
N SER A 432 -13.13 -13.67 -14.09
CA SER A 432 -12.09 -14.44 -14.77
C SER A 432 -11.52 -13.76 -16.03
N THR A 433 -12.29 -12.89 -16.70
CA THR A 433 -11.89 -12.30 -18.00
C THR A 433 -11.95 -10.78 -18.06
N ASN A 434 -12.49 -10.12 -17.03
CA ASN A 434 -12.85 -8.70 -17.01
C ASN A 434 -13.75 -8.25 -18.18
N ALA A 435 -14.33 -9.19 -18.93
CA ALA A 435 -15.19 -8.87 -20.05
C ALA A 435 -16.53 -8.35 -19.54
N SER A 436 -16.97 -7.21 -20.06
CA SER A 436 -18.29 -6.67 -19.76
C SER A 436 -19.37 -7.58 -20.35
N VAL A 437 -20.13 -8.21 -19.46
CA VAL A 437 -21.19 -9.15 -19.82
C VAL A 437 -22.54 -8.42 -19.97
N LEU A 438 -22.72 -7.35 -19.21
CA LEU A 438 -23.93 -6.53 -19.26
C LEU A 438 -23.61 -5.10 -18.85
N CYS A 439 -24.06 -4.11 -19.62
CA CYS A 439 -23.94 -2.69 -19.27
C CYS A 439 -25.28 -1.98 -19.45
N TYR A 440 -25.62 -1.10 -18.51
CA TYR A 440 -26.76 -0.19 -18.63
C TYR A 440 -26.31 1.25 -18.43
N ASP A 441 -26.82 2.15 -19.26
CA ASP A 441 -26.75 3.58 -18.98
C ASP A 441 -27.70 3.90 -17.82
N ALA A 442 -27.13 4.31 -16.70
CA ALA A 442 -27.84 4.59 -15.44
C ALA A 442 -28.77 5.81 -15.55
N GLY A 443 -28.46 6.73 -16.46
CA GLY A 443 -29.25 7.94 -16.71
C GLY A 443 -30.58 7.64 -17.41
N TYR A 444 -30.66 6.56 -18.20
CA TYR A 444 -31.81 6.32 -19.09
C TYR A 444 -32.41 4.92 -19.02
N SER A 445 -31.64 3.91 -18.62
CA SER A 445 -32.11 2.53 -18.64
C SER A 445 -33.28 2.33 -17.66
N PRO A 446 -34.40 1.73 -18.10
CA PRO A 446 -35.50 1.35 -17.21
C PRO A 446 -35.11 0.19 -16.29
N ASN A 447 -34.02 -0.52 -16.60
CA ASN A 447 -33.51 -1.64 -15.81
C ASN A 447 -32.66 -1.19 -14.61
N VAL A 448 -32.42 0.11 -14.44
CA VAL A 448 -31.79 0.70 -13.24
C VAL A 448 -32.83 1.55 -12.53
N ILE A 449 -33.32 1.11 -11.38
CA ILE A 449 -34.44 1.70 -10.66
C ILE A 449 -33.92 2.36 -9.39
N TYR A 450 -34.31 3.62 -9.15
CA TYR A 450 -33.92 4.38 -7.97
C TYR A 450 -35.12 4.53 -7.04
N THR A 451 -35.00 4.03 -5.80
CA THR A 451 -36.07 4.08 -4.79
C THR A 451 -35.52 4.58 -3.45
N GLY A 452 -35.62 5.89 -3.21
CA GLY A 452 -35.14 6.50 -1.97
C GLY A 452 -33.65 6.26 -1.77
N TYR A 453 -33.29 5.29 -0.93
CA TYR A 453 -31.91 4.92 -0.59
C TYR A 453 -31.40 3.68 -1.35
N THR A 454 -32.22 3.06 -2.19
CA THR A 454 -31.86 1.80 -2.86
C THR A 454 -31.83 1.98 -4.36
N ILE A 455 -30.80 1.40 -5.00
CA ILE A 455 -30.72 1.23 -6.45
C ILE A 455 -30.95 -0.25 -6.75
N VAL A 456 -31.94 -0.56 -7.57
CA VAL A 456 -32.24 -1.92 -8.01
C VAL A 456 -31.88 -2.05 -9.48
N ILE A 457 -31.02 -3.01 -9.79
CA ILE A 457 -30.60 -3.34 -11.15
C ILE A 457 -31.24 -4.66 -11.55
N VAL A 458 -32.05 -4.61 -12.60
CA VAL A 458 -32.72 -5.77 -13.18
C VAL A 458 -31.91 -6.28 -14.35
N THR A 459 -31.41 -7.51 -14.26
CA THR A 459 -30.50 -8.06 -15.27
C THR A 459 -31.29 -8.89 -16.26
N THR A 460 -31.08 -8.65 -17.56
CA THR A 460 -31.76 -9.40 -18.63
C THR A 460 -31.01 -10.67 -19.05
N ILE A 461 -29.86 -10.94 -18.44
CA ILE A 461 -29.02 -12.10 -18.74
C ILE A 461 -29.22 -13.20 -17.69
N THR A 462 -29.04 -14.44 -18.12
CA THR A 462 -29.01 -15.59 -17.23
C THR A 462 -27.59 -15.82 -16.73
N TRP A 463 -27.41 -15.87 -15.41
CA TRP A 463 -26.09 -16.02 -14.79
C TRP A 463 -25.64 -17.47 -14.77
N THR A 464 -24.36 -17.70 -15.04
CA THR A 464 -23.77 -19.05 -14.98
C THR A 464 -23.42 -19.41 -13.53
N PRO A 465 -23.96 -20.51 -12.97
CA PRO A 465 -23.63 -20.96 -11.61
C PRO A 465 -22.14 -21.23 -11.43
N GLY A 466 -21.58 -20.79 -10.31
CA GLY A 466 -20.17 -21.03 -9.96
C GLY A 466 -19.18 -20.08 -10.64
N GLN A 467 -19.64 -19.17 -11.49
CA GLN A 467 -18.84 -18.07 -12.03
C GLN A 467 -18.90 -16.85 -11.08
N SER A 468 -17.76 -16.16 -10.96
CA SER A 468 -17.64 -14.92 -10.20
C SER A 468 -17.76 -13.72 -11.14
N TYR A 469 -18.45 -12.68 -10.67
CA TYR A 469 -18.65 -11.44 -11.41
C TYR A 469 -18.37 -10.26 -10.49
N TYR A 470 -17.94 -9.14 -11.06
CA TYR A 470 -17.83 -7.87 -10.35
C TYR A 470 -18.54 -6.77 -11.12
N VAL A 471 -18.93 -5.71 -10.40
CA VAL A 471 -19.67 -4.58 -10.97
C VAL A 471 -18.79 -3.34 -10.99
N THR A 472 -18.80 -2.60 -12.09
CA THR A 472 -18.23 -1.25 -12.17
C THR A 472 -19.32 -0.24 -12.40
N MET A 473 -19.12 0.95 -11.85
CA MET A 473 -20.03 2.09 -12.00
C MET A 473 -19.20 3.28 -12.44
N ASP A 474 -19.61 3.95 -13.51
CA ASP A 474 -18.94 5.15 -14.01
C ASP A 474 -19.12 6.33 -13.03
N SER A 475 -18.21 7.30 -13.12
CA SER A 475 -18.29 8.53 -12.32
C SER A 475 -19.66 9.20 -12.50
N GLY A 476 -20.35 9.47 -11.39
CA GLY A 476 -21.68 10.10 -11.38
C GLY A 476 -22.87 9.14 -11.32
N PHE A 477 -22.66 7.83 -11.15
CA PHE A 477 -23.69 6.79 -11.11
C PHE A 477 -24.77 6.94 -10.01
N ALA A 478 -24.40 7.58 -8.90
CA ALA A 478 -25.19 7.93 -7.73
C ALA A 478 -24.32 8.87 -6.85
N SER A 479 -24.73 9.21 -5.62
CA SER A 479 -23.94 10.03 -4.70
C SER A 479 -23.84 9.35 -3.31
N GLY A 480 -22.62 8.97 -2.83
CA GLY A 480 -22.37 8.57 -1.42
C GLY A 480 -21.25 7.52 -1.09
N SER A 481 -20.04 7.98 -0.71
CA SER A 481 -18.82 7.34 -0.11
C SER A 481 -18.33 5.99 -0.68
N VAL A 482 -17.14 5.84 -1.33
CA VAL A 482 -16.47 4.72 -2.15
C VAL A 482 -15.11 4.14 -1.61
N PHE A 483 -14.67 2.99 -2.18
CA PHE A 483 -13.28 2.50 -2.25
C PHE A 483 -12.38 3.40 -3.12
N CYS A 484 -11.55 4.24 -2.52
CA CYS A 484 -10.70 5.14 -3.30
C CYS A 484 -9.70 4.37 -4.18
N ARG A 485 -9.57 4.84 -5.43
CA ARG A 485 -8.42 4.55 -6.30
C ARG A 485 -7.53 5.80 -6.28
N MET A 486 -6.37 5.73 -5.62
CA MET A 486 -5.27 6.65 -5.93
C MET A 486 -4.74 6.30 -7.33
N LYS A 487 -4.71 7.28 -8.25
CA LYS A 487 -4.13 7.12 -9.59
C LYS A 487 -2.62 6.90 -9.47
N GLY A 488 -2.14 5.66 -9.37
CA GLY A 488 -0.69 5.44 -9.16
C GLY A 488 -0.13 4.03 -9.33
N SER A 489 -0.76 3.12 -10.09
CA SER A 489 -0.15 1.82 -10.42
C SER A 489 0.58 1.86 -11.79
N PHE A 490 1.87 2.19 -11.73
CA PHE A 490 2.81 2.40 -12.86
C PHE A 490 3.21 1.16 -13.69
N LEU A 491 2.37 0.12 -13.85
CA LEU A 491 2.67 -0.95 -14.80
C LEU A 491 1.39 -1.42 -15.49
N SER A 492 1.32 -1.17 -16.81
CA SER A 492 0.31 -1.78 -17.68
C SER A 492 0.37 -3.31 -17.59
N GLY A 493 -0.73 -3.99 -17.91
CA GLY A 493 -0.79 -5.45 -17.94
C GLY A 493 0.37 -6.07 -18.74
N GLY A 494 0.68 -5.49 -19.90
CA GLY A 494 1.82 -5.90 -20.72
C GLY A 494 3.19 -5.67 -20.07
N ALA A 495 3.35 -4.65 -19.23
CA ALA A 495 4.61 -4.46 -18.49
C ALA A 495 4.81 -5.53 -17.40
N LYS A 496 3.73 -5.95 -16.71
CA LYS A 496 3.79 -7.05 -15.75
C LYS A 496 4.10 -8.38 -16.42
N GLN A 497 3.51 -8.61 -17.60
CA GLN A 497 3.70 -9.84 -18.37
C GLN A 497 5.14 -9.97 -18.89
N ARG A 498 5.73 -8.89 -19.43
CA ARG A 498 7.16 -8.88 -19.84
C ARG A 498 8.13 -9.19 -18.71
N ILE A 499 7.85 -8.68 -17.50
CA ILE A 499 8.67 -8.97 -16.32
C ILE A 499 8.57 -10.45 -15.93
N ALA A 500 7.38 -11.06 -16.02
CA ALA A 500 7.20 -12.48 -15.76
C ALA A 500 7.98 -13.35 -16.76
N ILE A 501 7.90 -13.04 -18.05
CA ILE A 501 8.64 -13.75 -19.11
C ILE A 501 10.15 -13.62 -18.91
N ALA A 502 10.64 -12.41 -18.64
CA ALA A 502 12.07 -12.19 -18.38
C ALA A 502 12.59 -13.02 -17.19
N ARG A 503 11.81 -13.12 -16.10
CA ARG A 503 12.16 -13.95 -14.93
C ARG A 503 12.26 -15.43 -15.27
N VAL A 504 11.38 -15.94 -16.13
CA VAL A 504 11.38 -17.34 -16.53
C VAL A 504 12.58 -17.63 -17.45
N LEU A 505 12.85 -16.77 -18.43
CA LEU A 505 13.98 -16.94 -19.35
C LEU A 505 15.34 -16.88 -18.61
N LEU A 506 15.50 -16.00 -17.63
CA LEU A 506 16.71 -15.92 -16.81
C LEU A 506 16.99 -17.19 -16.00
N ARG A 507 15.95 -17.94 -15.61
CA ARG A 507 16.09 -19.17 -14.80
C ARG A 507 16.50 -20.40 -15.62
N ARG A 508 16.44 -20.34 -16.96
CA ARG A 508 16.71 -21.47 -17.87
C ARG A 508 16.06 -22.79 -17.40
N PRO A 509 14.73 -22.84 -17.22
CA PRO A 509 14.06 -24.05 -16.74
C PRO A 509 14.09 -25.15 -17.81
N LYS A 510 14.16 -26.42 -17.38
CA LYS A 510 14.05 -27.59 -18.29
C LYS A 510 12.65 -27.75 -18.89
N ILE A 511 11.62 -27.28 -18.17
CA ILE A 511 10.22 -27.26 -18.61
C ILE A 511 9.72 -25.82 -18.56
N LEU A 512 9.26 -25.31 -19.69
CA LEU A 512 8.75 -23.97 -19.87
C LEU A 512 7.24 -24.00 -20.11
N LEU A 513 6.45 -23.53 -19.15
CA LEU A 513 4.99 -23.39 -19.29
C LEU A 513 4.65 -21.93 -19.63
N LEU A 514 3.98 -21.73 -20.76
CA LEU A 514 3.54 -20.41 -21.24
C LEU A 514 2.03 -20.41 -21.39
N ASP A 515 1.34 -19.94 -20.35
CA ASP A 515 -0.12 -19.80 -20.36
C ASP A 515 -0.50 -18.38 -20.76
N GLU A 516 -0.95 -18.22 -22.01
CA GLU A 516 -1.31 -16.93 -22.61
C GLU A 516 -0.23 -15.85 -22.45
N ALA A 517 1.05 -16.23 -22.58
CA ALA A 517 2.17 -15.38 -22.20
C ALA A 517 2.30 -14.05 -22.97
N THR A 518 1.54 -13.83 -24.05
CA THR A 518 1.54 -12.59 -24.84
C THR A 518 0.21 -11.81 -24.83
N SER A 519 -0.80 -12.26 -24.07
CA SER A 519 -2.18 -11.77 -24.16
C SER A 519 -2.40 -10.29 -23.81
N ALA A 520 -1.59 -9.71 -22.91
CA ALA A 520 -1.70 -8.31 -22.48
C ALA A 520 -0.68 -7.39 -23.17
N LEU A 521 -0.03 -7.86 -24.24
CA LEU A 521 0.91 -7.09 -25.05
C LEU A 521 0.23 -6.47 -26.28
N ASP A 522 0.65 -5.26 -26.64
CA ASP A 522 0.37 -4.71 -27.98
C ASP A 522 1.15 -5.48 -29.05
N SER A 523 0.69 -5.41 -30.30
CA SER A 523 1.21 -6.21 -31.42
C SER A 523 2.72 -6.05 -31.67
N TYR A 524 3.29 -4.87 -31.39
CA TYR A 524 4.73 -4.66 -31.55
C TYR A 524 5.52 -5.37 -30.43
N ASN A 525 5.11 -5.17 -29.18
CA ASN A 525 5.77 -5.81 -28.03
C ASN A 525 5.60 -7.34 -28.01
N GLU A 526 4.46 -7.84 -28.51
CA GLU A 526 4.24 -9.27 -28.69
C GLU A 526 5.27 -9.88 -29.63
N GLN A 527 5.49 -9.27 -30.81
CA GLN A 527 6.44 -9.79 -31.80
C GLN A 527 7.87 -9.89 -31.24
N VAL A 528 8.28 -8.88 -30.46
CA VAL A 528 9.60 -8.85 -29.79
C VAL A 528 9.71 -9.97 -28.75
N VAL A 529 8.67 -10.17 -27.95
CA VAL A 529 8.64 -11.22 -26.93
C VAL A 529 8.61 -12.61 -27.56
N GLN A 530 7.86 -12.78 -28.65
CA GLN A 530 7.75 -14.02 -29.39
C GLN A 530 9.11 -14.45 -29.96
N GLN A 531 9.84 -13.53 -30.60
CA GLN A 531 11.20 -13.79 -31.09
C GLN A 531 12.17 -14.19 -29.96
N ALA A 532 12.04 -13.59 -28.78
CA ALA A 532 12.86 -13.94 -27.62
C ALA A 532 12.54 -15.34 -27.08
N LEU A 533 11.27 -15.74 -27.08
CA LEU A 533 10.83 -17.08 -26.69
C LEU A 533 11.28 -18.14 -27.69
N GLU A 534 11.13 -17.91 -28.99
CA GLU A 534 11.59 -18.79 -30.08
C GLU A 534 13.11 -18.96 -30.05
N LYS A 535 13.85 -17.85 -29.91
CA LYS A 535 15.32 -17.89 -29.77
C LYS A 535 15.71 -18.72 -28.55
N ALA A 536 15.05 -18.50 -27.41
CA ALA A 536 15.33 -19.31 -26.26
C ALA A 536 15.08 -20.80 -26.57
N GLN A 537 13.98 -21.14 -27.26
CA GLN A 537 13.56 -22.53 -27.51
C GLN A 537 14.56 -23.26 -28.42
N THR A 538 15.08 -22.55 -29.41
CA THR A 538 16.09 -23.07 -30.34
C THR A 538 17.50 -23.16 -29.74
N GLU A 539 17.85 -22.29 -28.77
CA GLU A 539 19.17 -22.28 -28.13
C GLU A 539 19.42 -23.47 -27.19
N ASP A 540 18.37 -24.12 -26.66
CA ASP A 540 18.49 -25.26 -25.75
C ASP A 540 17.64 -26.45 -26.24
N PRO A 541 18.23 -27.41 -26.97
CA PRO A 541 17.51 -28.56 -27.52
C PRO A 541 16.96 -29.52 -26.45
N ASN A 542 17.38 -29.38 -25.19
CA ASN A 542 16.88 -30.21 -24.08
C ASN A 542 15.71 -29.57 -23.32
N ARG A 543 15.17 -28.44 -23.78
CA ARG A 543 14.06 -27.77 -23.12
C ARG A 543 12.70 -28.17 -23.70
N THR A 544 11.81 -28.63 -22.83
CA THR A 544 10.41 -28.90 -23.18
C THR A 544 9.57 -27.64 -22.96
N SER A 545 8.82 -27.20 -23.96
CA SER A 545 7.91 -26.05 -23.84
C SER A 545 6.45 -26.49 -24.02
N LEU A 546 5.59 -26.09 -23.09
CA LEU A 546 4.13 -26.27 -23.17
C LEU A 546 3.50 -24.89 -23.29
N ILE A 547 2.83 -24.64 -24.41
CA ILE A 547 2.25 -23.32 -24.74
C ILE A 547 0.74 -23.46 -24.82
N ILE A 548 0.04 -22.58 -24.10
CA ILE A 548 -1.40 -22.38 -24.18
C ILE A 548 -1.59 -20.98 -24.75
N ALA A 549 -2.24 -20.88 -25.90
CA ALA A 549 -2.42 -19.58 -26.56
C ALA A 549 -3.73 -19.52 -27.34
N HIS A 550 -4.37 -18.35 -27.28
CA HIS A 550 -5.54 -18.01 -28.10
C HIS A 550 -5.16 -17.41 -29.46
N ARG A 551 -3.88 -17.02 -29.65
CA ARG A 551 -3.38 -16.43 -30.89
C ARG A 551 -2.71 -17.50 -31.74
N LEU A 552 -3.25 -17.71 -32.94
CA LEU A 552 -2.79 -18.73 -33.88
C LEU A 552 -1.34 -18.53 -34.34
N SER A 553 -0.88 -17.27 -34.44
CA SER A 553 0.50 -16.94 -34.79
C SER A 553 1.54 -17.52 -33.83
N THR A 554 1.17 -17.73 -32.56
CA THR A 554 2.06 -18.22 -31.50
C THR A 554 2.15 -19.76 -31.49
N ILE A 555 1.20 -20.47 -32.09
CA ILE A 555 1.10 -21.94 -32.06
C ILE A 555 1.50 -22.61 -33.38
N GLN A 556 1.64 -21.85 -34.48
CA GLN A 556 2.00 -22.38 -35.80
C GLN A 556 3.37 -23.07 -35.82
N SER A 557 4.31 -22.63 -34.97
CA SER A 557 5.67 -23.14 -34.88
C SER A 557 5.83 -24.31 -33.89
N CYS A 558 4.74 -24.82 -33.30
CA CYS A 558 4.80 -25.93 -32.36
C CYS A 558 5.04 -27.28 -33.05
N ASP A 559 5.88 -28.11 -32.44
CA ASP A 559 6.16 -29.48 -32.93
C ASP A 559 4.92 -30.39 -32.87
N LEU A 560 4.05 -30.15 -31.88
CA LEU A 560 2.78 -30.84 -31.70
C LEU A 560 1.74 -29.86 -31.18
N ILE A 561 0.62 -29.75 -31.89
CA ILE A 561 -0.54 -28.96 -31.48
C ILE A 561 -1.61 -29.93 -31.02
N CYS A 562 -2.19 -29.68 -29.84
CA CYS A 562 -3.32 -30.43 -29.31
C CYS A 562 -4.52 -29.50 -29.17
N VAL A 563 -5.60 -29.80 -29.89
CA VAL A 563 -6.88 -29.09 -29.72
C VAL A 563 -7.65 -29.76 -28.59
N ILE A 564 -7.94 -29.00 -27.56
CA ILE A 564 -8.69 -29.47 -26.40
C ILE A 564 -10.11 -28.93 -26.49
N ASP A 565 -11.09 -29.82 -26.44
CA ASP A 565 -12.50 -29.47 -26.30
C ASP A 565 -13.14 -30.34 -25.22
N ASN A 566 -13.96 -29.73 -24.36
CA ASN A 566 -14.63 -30.40 -23.23
C ASN A 566 -13.68 -31.27 -22.38
N GLY A 567 -12.45 -30.79 -22.14
CA GLY A 567 -11.44 -31.50 -21.34
C GLY A 567 -10.77 -32.69 -22.03
N HIS A 568 -11.06 -32.94 -23.31
CA HIS A 568 -10.49 -34.03 -24.09
C HIS A 568 -9.67 -33.48 -25.27
N VAL A 569 -8.58 -34.15 -25.63
CA VAL A 569 -7.86 -33.87 -26.87
C VAL A 569 -8.69 -34.42 -28.03
N ILE A 570 -9.29 -33.52 -28.81
CA ILE A 570 -10.13 -33.89 -29.95
C ILE A 570 -9.33 -34.00 -31.26
N GLU A 571 -8.23 -33.24 -31.37
CA GLU A 571 -7.31 -33.28 -32.50
C GLU A 571 -5.89 -33.09 -32.01
N SER A 572 -4.95 -33.74 -32.70
CA SER A 572 -3.53 -33.56 -32.44
C SER A 572 -2.71 -33.77 -33.69
N GLY A 573 -1.72 -32.93 -33.91
CA GLY A 573 -0.83 -33.02 -35.07
C GLY A 573 -0.04 -31.73 -35.25
N THR A 574 0.73 -31.67 -36.32
CA THR A 574 1.38 -30.43 -36.77
C THR A 574 0.35 -29.47 -37.38
N HIS A 575 0.70 -28.19 -37.48
CA HIS A 575 -0.14 -27.18 -38.14
C HIS A 575 -0.63 -27.64 -39.53
N THR A 576 0.28 -28.18 -40.34
CA THR A 576 -0.01 -28.65 -41.70
C THR A 576 -0.97 -29.84 -41.72
N GLU A 577 -0.77 -30.82 -40.85
CA GLU A 577 -1.63 -32.00 -40.76
C GLU A 577 -3.05 -31.62 -40.32
N LEU A 578 -3.17 -30.73 -39.33
CA LEU A 578 -4.45 -30.27 -38.81
C LEU A 578 -5.23 -29.41 -39.82
N ILE A 579 -4.54 -28.62 -40.65
CA ILE A 579 -5.16 -27.92 -41.79
C ILE A 579 -5.74 -28.92 -42.80
N GLN A 580 -4.99 -29.96 -43.15
CA GLN A 580 -5.42 -30.95 -44.14
C GLN A 580 -6.61 -31.78 -43.65
N GLN A 581 -6.69 -32.05 -42.35
CA GLN A 581 -7.81 -32.75 -41.72
C GLN A 581 -9.12 -31.96 -41.77
N ARG A 582 -9.06 -30.63 -41.99
CA ARG A 582 -10.22 -29.73 -42.07
C ARG A 582 -11.18 -29.87 -40.88
N GLY A 583 -10.63 -30.14 -39.71
CA GLY A 583 -11.36 -30.33 -38.46
C GLY A 583 -11.53 -29.04 -37.63
N ALA A 584 -11.64 -29.20 -36.31
CA ALA A 584 -11.79 -28.12 -35.33
C ALA A 584 -10.65 -27.10 -35.41
N TYR A 585 -9.39 -27.54 -35.57
CA TYR A 585 -8.26 -26.63 -35.74
C TYR A 585 -8.41 -25.74 -36.99
N TYR A 586 -8.80 -26.34 -38.11
CA TYR A 586 -9.01 -25.65 -39.38
C TYR A 586 -10.15 -24.62 -39.28
N ALA A 587 -11.22 -24.97 -38.56
CA ALA A 587 -12.36 -24.07 -38.34
C ALA A 587 -12.01 -22.83 -37.51
N MET A 588 -10.92 -22.87 -36.73
CA MET A 588 -10.43 -21.73 -35.95
C MET A 588 -9.56 -20.76 -36.77
N LEU A 589 -9.15 -21.12 -37.99
CA LEU A 589 -8.32 -20.25 -38.83
C LEU A 589 -9.11 -19.06 -39.40
N PRO A 590 -8.58 -17.83 -39.33
CA PRO A 590 -9.14 -16.69 -40.05
C PRO A 590 -9.19 -16.97 -41.55
N LYS A 591 -10.24 -16.49 -42.24
CA LYS A 591 -10.41 -16.69 -43.70
C LYS A 591 -9.25 -16.18 -44.55
N ASP A 592 -8.45 -15.25 -44.02
CA ASP A 592 -7.28 -14.66 -44.68
C ASP A 592 -6.00 -15.52 -44.54
N ASN A 593 -6.03 -16.60 -43.74
CA ASN A 593 -4.92 -17.52 -43.47
C ASN A 593 -5.21 -18.97 -43.94
N LEU A 594 -6.15 -19.14 -44.89
CA LEU A 594 -6.54 -20.42 -45.49
C LEU A 594 -5.91 -20.66 -46.86
#